data_AF-A0A812SAP0-F1
#
_entry.id   AF-A0A812SAP0-F1
#
_cell.length_a   1.000
_cell.length_b   1.000
_cell.length_c   1.000
_cell.angle_alpha   90.00
_cell.angle_beta   90.00
_cell.angle_gamma   90.00
#
_symmetry.space_group_name_H-M   'P 1'
#
loop_
_entity.id
_entity.type
_entity.pdbx_description
1 polymer ?
#
loop_
_entity_poly.entity_id
_entity_poly.type
_entity_poly.pdbx_seq_one_letter_code
_entity_poly.pdbx_strand_id
1 'polypeptide(L)'
;MECWHFIRTYRERVACQSQHLEDLLDIFQSLEKSEAVASLLALILATGIWINRGTEFAAARGFGIEFLEKLHSIKGADGKSLQHLLFVVFFDSLDSQAAEFVEALGPLLQNVSRRVIQDSEETKISKAVHLSLEECDEAVSSIHETALDIQASLQKCTESLDPADPVKLRLHREFATATKMIESLVQLRNSVKSHYDRVLKWFQAPGWRSADFFLLWDNFLLPSELLAARCRDGQSAAPDA
;
A
#
# COMPACT_ATOMS: atom_id res chain seq x y z
N MET A 1 26.82 10.42 -24.92
CA MET A 1 26.72 9.07 -24.30
C MET A 1 25.40 8.90 -23.55
N GLU A 2 24.92 9.93 -22.85
CA GLU A 2 23.69 9.89 -22.04
C GLU A 2 22.42 9.56 -22.84
N CYS A 3 22.21 10.12 -24.04
CA CYS A 3 21.03 9.80 -24.86
C CYS A 3 20.96 8.31 -25.22
N TRP A 4 22.10 7.69 -25.55
CA TRP A 4 22.16 6.26 -25.86
C TRP A 4 21.97 5.39 -24.63
N HIS A 5 22.50 5.81 -23.48
CA HIS A 5 22.27 5.13 -22.22
C HIS A 5 20.77 5.13 -21.87
N PHE A 6 20.12 6.30 -21.95
CA PHE A 6 18.68 6.43 -21.71
C PHE A 6 17.83 5.58 -22.65
N ILE A 7 18.08 5.62 -23.97
CA ILE A 7 17.35 4.79 -24.95
C ILE A 7 17.47 3.29 -24.62
N ARG A 8 18.60 2.86 -24.05
CA ARG A 8 18.82 1.45 -23.69
C ARG A 8 18.13 1.04 -22.40
N THR A 9 17.90 1.95 -21.47
CA THR A 9 17.42 1.62 -20.11
C THR A 9 15.99 2.07 -19.81
N TYR A 10 15.41 3.02 -20.57
CA TYR A 10 14.09 3.57 -20.24
C TYR A 10 13.00 2.51 -20.21
N ARG A 11 13.04 1.50 -21.09
CA ARG A 11 12.00 0.47 -21.18
C ARG A 11 11.91 -0.36 -19.90
N GLU A 12 13.06 -0.75 -19.35
CA GLU A 12 13.12 -1.52 -18.10
C GLU A 12 12.64 -0.67 -16.93
N ARG A 13 13.06 0.59 -16.86
CA ARG A 13 12.61 1.53 -15.82
C ARG A 13 11.10 1.77 -15.88
N VAL A 14 10.56 2.00 -17.09
CA VAL A 14 9.11 2.20 -17.29
C VAL A 14 8.35 0.93 -16.94
N ALA A 15 8.77 -0.25 -17.42
CA ALA A 15 8.09 -1.51 -17.13
C ALA A 15 8.06 -1.83 -15.63
N CYS A 16 9.18 -1.63 -14.93
CA CYS A 16 9.27 -1.81 -13.48
C CYS A 16 8.29 -0.90 -12.73
N GLN A 17 8.27 0.40 -13.05
CA GLN A 17 7.35 1.34 -12.39
C GLN A 17 5.89 1.14 -12.80
N SER A 18 5.62 0.72 -14.03
CA SER A 18 4.27 0.33 -14.46
C SER A 18 3.72 -0.80 -13.60
N GLN A 19 4.50 -1.86 -13.40
CA GLN A 19 4.09 -2.99 -12.56
C GLN A 19 3.80 -2.55 -11.12
N HIS A 20 4.69 -1.77 -10.50
CA HIS A 20 4.48 -1.29 -9.14
C HIS A 20 3.21 -0.44 -9.00
N LEU A 21 2.91 0.40 -10.01
CA LEU A 21 1.69 1.19 -10.04
C LEU A 21 0.43 0.35 -10.25
N GLU A 22 0.51 -0.71 -11.06
CA GLU A 22 -0.57 -1.69 -11.23
C GLU A 22 -0.83 -2.44 -9.93
N ASP A 23 0.20 -2.90 -9.22
CA ASP A 23 0.07 -3.57 -7.93
C ASP A 23 -0.60 -2.66 -6.88
N LEU A 24 -0.21 -1.38 -6.83
CA LEU A 24 -0.85 -0.37 -5.96
C LEU A 24 -2.30 -0.11 -6.37
N LEU A 25 -2.59 -0.06 -7.67
CA LEU A 25 -3.94 0.12 -8.18
C LEU A 25 -4.85 -1.03 -7.74
N ASP A 26 -4.37 -2.26 -7.81
CA ASP A 26 -5.09 -3.46 -7.39
C ASP A 26 -5.39 -3.42 -5.88
N ILE A 27 -4.42 -2.99 -5.05
CA ILE A 27 -4.63 -2.78 -3.60
C ILE A 27 -5.78 -1.76 -3.37
N PHE A 28 -5.71 -0.59 -3.99
CA PHE A 28 -6.69 0.48 -3.76
C PHE A 28 -8.07 0.10 -4.29
N GLN A 29 -8.15 -0.53 -5.47
CA GLN A 29 -9.43 -0.98 -6.02
C GLN A 29 -10.07 -2.10 -5.19
N SER A 30 -9.26 -3.01 -4.64
CA SER A 30 -9.77 -4.07 -3.76
C SER A 30 -10.41 -3.48 -2.50
N LEU A 31 -9.81 -2.43 -1.93
CA LEU A 31 -10.38 -1.68 -0.81
C LEU A 31 -11.66 -0.91 -1.19
N GLU A 32 -11.65 -0.18 -2.31
CA GLU A 32 -12.79 0.61 -2.78
C GLU A 32 -14.04 -0.24 -3.03
N LYS A 33 -13.85 -1.47 -3.51
CA LYS A 33 -14.94 -2.36 -3.95
C LYS A 33 -15.39 -3.36 -2.89
N SER A 34 -14.67 -3.50 -1.77
CA SER A 34 -14.98 -4.53 -0.77
C SER A 34 -16.15 -4.11 0.14
N GLU A 35 -17.28 -4.80 -0.01
CA GLU A 35 -18.41 -4.67 0.91
C GLU A 35 -18.09 -5.31 2.27
N ALA A 36 -17.19 -6.29 2.27
CA ALA A 36 -16.73 -6.93 3.49
C ALA A 36 -15.92 -6.00 4.40
N VAL A 37 -15.07 -5.11 3.85
CA VAL A 37 -14.40 -4.06 4.63
C VAL A 37 -15.44 -3.14 5.29
N ALA A 38 -16.46 -2.70 4.55
CA ALA A 38 -17.54 -1.89 5.09
C ALA A 38 -18.32 -2.63 6.21
N SER A 39 -18.56 -3.93 6.03
CA SER A 39 -19.25 -4.77 7.00
C SER A 39 -18.47 -4.89 8.32
N LEU A 40 -17.14 -5.07 8.25
CA LEU A 40 -16.29 -5.09 9.44
C LEU A 40 -16.31 -3.74 10.17
N LEU A 41 -16.18 -2.63 9.44
CA LEU A 41 -16.24 -1.29 10.05
C LEU A 41 -17.61 -1.00 10.67
N ALA A 42 -18.69 -1.46 10.04
CA ALA A 42 -20.05 -1.34 10.59
C ALA A 42 -20.20 -2.15 11.88
N LEU A 43 -19.64 -3.36 11.94
CA LEU A 43 -19.61 -4.17 13.16
C LEU A 43 -18.84 -3.43 14.27
N ILE A 44 -17.66 -2.90 13.98
CA ILE A 44 -16.84 -2.12 14.92
C ILE A 44 -17.63 -0.92 15.46
N LEU A 45 -18.28 -0.16 14.57
CA LEU A 45 -19.11 0.98 14.96
C LEU A 45 -20.28 0.55 15.86
N ALA A 46 -21.01 -0.49 15.47
CA ALA A 46 -22.16 -1.00 16.23
C ALA A 46 -21.75 -1.47 17.63
N THR A 47 -20.65 -2.21 17.73
CA THR A 47 -20.08 -2.64 19.01
C THR A 47 -19.64 -1.43 19.84
N GLY A 48 -18.97 -0.45 19.23
CA GLY A 48 -18.55 0.78 19.89
C GLY A 48 -19.74 1.57 20.47
N ILE A 49 -20.81 1.74 19.69
CA ILE A 49 -22.06 2.38 20.13
C ILE A 49 -22.68 1.63 21.31
N TRP A 50 -22.71 0.30 21.25
CA TRP A 50 -23.29 -0.53 22.31
C TRP A 50 -22.51 -0.41 23.62
N ILE A 51 -21.18 -0.49 23.56
CA ILE A 51 -20.32 -0.37 24.75
C ILE A 51 -20.43 1.03 25.36
N ASN A 52 -20.54 2.07 24.53
CA ASN A 52 -20.57 3.46 24.97
C ASN A 52 -21.99 3.98 25.28
N ARG A 53 -22.97 3.10 25.50
CA ARG A 53 -24.32 3.50 25.89
C ARG A 53 -24.30 4.40 27.13
N GLY A 54 -24.96 5.55 27.03
CA GLY A 54 -25.01 6.54 28.11
C GLY A 54 -23.87 7.58 28.08
N THR A 55 -22.95 7.50 27.14
CA THR A 55 -21.95 8.54 26.87
C THR A 55 -22.27 9.30 25.58
N GLU A 56 -21.52 10.37 25.29
CA GLU A 56 -21.65 11.13 24.05
C GLU A 56 -21.38 10.29 22.78
N PHE A 57 -20.63 9.19 22.91
CA PHE A 57 -20.29 8.31 21.79
C PHE A 57 -21.40 7.31 21.43
N ALA A 58 -22.49 7.23 22.20
CA ALA A 58 -23.63 6.36 21.91
C ALA A 58 -24.39 6.73 20.61
N ALA A 59 -24.15 7.93 20.07
CA ALA A 59 -24.74 8.41 18.83
C ALA A 59 -23.70 8.61 17.71
N ALA A 60 -22.52 8.00 17.84
CA ALA A 60 -21.46 8.08 16.83
C ALA A 60 -21.97 7.59 15.46
N ARG A 61 -21.60 8.31 14.40
CA ARG A 61 -21.93 7.97 13.00
C ARG A 61 -20.73 7.41 12.24
N GLY A 62 -19.58 7.32 12.90
CA GLY A 62 -18.31 6.90 12.35
C GLY A 62 -17.22 7.05 13.41
N PHE A 63 -16.01 6.61 13.06
CA PHE A 63 -14.81 6.73 13.88
C PHE A 63 -13.61 6.96 12.97
N GLY A 64 -12.55 7.58 13.50
CA GLY A 64 -11.29 7.72 12.77
C GLY A 64 -10.61 6.37 12.61
N ILE A 65 -10.08 6.08 11.41
CA ILE A 65 -9.51 4.77 11.07
C ILE A 65 -8.33 4.39 12.00
N GLU A 66 -7.65 5.36 12.58
CA GLU A 66 -6.59 5.22 13.60
C GLU A 66 -7.05 4.47 14.84
N PHE A 67 -8.36 4.46 15.10
CA PHE A 67 -8.92 3.72 16.21
C PHE A 67 -8.76 2.20 16.05
N LEU A 68 -8.60 1.69 14.83
CA LEU A 68 -8.40 0.27 14.57
C LEU A 68 -7.18 -0.26 15.34
N GLU A 69 -6.09 0.51 15.39
CA GLU A 69 -4.88 0.12 16.13
C GLU A 69 -5.11 0.08 17.64
N LYS A 70 -6.15 0.72 18.19
CA LYS A 70 -6.41 0.75 19.63
C LYS A 70 -7.30 -0.41 20.09
N LEU A 71 -7.98 -1.10 19.18
CA LEU A 71 -8.93 -2.16 19.53
C LEU A 71 -8.27 -3.34 20.28
N HIS A 72 -6.98 -3.60 20.04
CA HIS A 72 -6.26 -4.67 20.70
C HIS A 72 -5.93 -4.37 22.18
N SER A 73 -5.86 -3.09 22.56
CA SER A 73 -5.49 -2.65 23.92
C SER A 73 -6.68 -2.57 24.88
N ILE A 74 -7.90 -2.46 24.35
CA ILE A 74 -9.14 -2.48 25.13
C ILE A 74 -9.40 -3.92 25.57
N LYS A 75 -9.28 -4.21 26.87
CA LYS A 75 -9.47 -5.56 27.43
C LYS A 75 -10.82 -5.71 28.14
N GLY A 76 -11.45 -6.86 27.95
CA GLY A 76 -12.59 -7.32 28.73
C GLY A 76 -12.19 -7.87 30.10
N ALA A 77 -13.19 -8.23 30.90
CA ALA A 77 -12.99 -8.84 32.22
C ALA A 77 -12.29 -10.22 32.16
N ASP A 78 -12.37 -10.89 31.02
CA ASP A 78 -11.70 -12.16 30.72
C ASP A 78 -10.27 -11.97 30.19
N GLY A 79 -9.77 -10.73 30.13
CA GLY A 79 -8.45 -10.38 29.61
C GLY A 79 -8.33 -10.40 28.08
N LYS A 80 -9.40 -10.77 27.35
CA LYS A 80 -9.40 -10.77 25.88
C LYS A 80 -9.62 -9.36 25.35
N SER A 81 -9.08 -9.06 24.17
CA SER A 81 -9.22 -7.73 23.57
C SER A 81 -10.57 -7.55 22.87
N LEU A 82 -11.01 -6.30 22.72
CA LEU A 82 -12.16 -5.94 21.90
C LEU A 82 -11.96 -6.39 20.45
N GLN A 83 -10.75 -6.26 19.91
CA GLN A 83 -10.37 -6.81 18.61
C GLN A 83 -10.62 -8.32 18.51
N HIS A 84 -10.26 -9.10 19.54
CA HIS A 84 -10.52 -10.54 19.53
C HIS A 84 -12.02 -10.84 19.49
N LEU A 85 -12.82 -10.14 20.29
CA LEU A 85 -14.28 -10.28 20.25
C LEU A 85 -14.84 -9.98 18.86
N LEU A 86 -14.41 -8.87 18.25
CA LEU A 86 -14.84 -8.46 16.91
C LEU A 86 -14.47 -9.49 15.86
N PHE A 87 -13.26 -10.05 15.91
CA PHE A 87 -12.83 -11.08 14.97
C PHE A 87 -13.57 -12.40 15.17
N VAL A 88 -13.80 -12.84 16.40
CA VAL A 88 -14.64 -14.03 16.64
C VAL A 88 -16.02 -13.84 16.04
N VAL A 89 -16.66 -12.69 16.26
CA VAL A 89 -17.98 -12.42 15.67
C VAL A 89 -17.92 -12.35 14.14
N PHE A 90 -16.92 -11.65 13.59
CA PHE A 90 -16.82 -11.45 12.14
C PHE A 90 -16.46 -12.75 11.41
N PHE A 91 -15.43 -13.47 11.84
CA PHE A 91 -14.97 -14.69 11.18
C PHE A 91 -15.88 -15.90 11.46
N ASP A 92 -16.45 -16.03 12.67
CA ASP A 92 -17.25 -17.22 12.99
C ASP A 92 -18.72 -17.06 12.60
N SER A 93 -19.26 -15.82 12.59
CA SER A 93 -20.69 -15.58 12.31
C SER A 93 -20.97 -14.98 10.94
N LEU A 94 -19.96 -14.43 10.25
CA LEU A 94 -20.08 -13.81 8.93
C LEU A 94 -19.06 -14.41 7.94
N ASP A 95 -18.96 -15.74 7.91
CA ASP A 95 -17.94 -16.50 7.17
C ASP A 95 -17.78 -16.08 5.70
N SER A 96 -18.89 -15.85 4.98
CA SER A 96 -18.84 -15.37 3.59
C SER A 96 -18.20 -13.98 3.44
N GLN A 97 -18.55 -13.04 4.33
CA GLN A 97 -17.95 -11.71 4.33
C GLN A 97 -16.50 -11.78 4.80
N ALA A 98 -16.18 -12.67 5.73
CA ALA A 98 -14.84 -12.85 6.23
C ALA A 98 -13.89 -13.38 5.14
N ALA A 99 -14.33 -14.32 4.30
CA ALA A 99 -13.57 -14.79 3.15
C ALA A 99 -13.29 -13.67 2.14
N GLU A 100 -14.33 -12.91 1.76
CA GLU A 100 -14.19 -11.76 0.84
C GLU A 100 -13.26 -10.68 1.42
N PHE A 101 -13.34 -10.44 2.73
CA PHE A 101 -12.46 -9.49 3.43
C PHE A 101 -10.98 -9.89 3.34
N VAL A 102 -10.68 -11.17 3.55
CA VAL A 102 -9.32 -11.70 3.45
C VAL A 102 -8.79 -11.61 2.02
N GLU A 103 -9.63 -11.91 1.02
CA GLU A 103 -9.27 -11.74 -0.38
C GLU A 103 -9.00 -10.27 -0.74
N ALA A 104 -9.88 -9.36 -0.31
CA ALA A 104 -9.75 -7.93 -0.57
C ALA A 104 -8.49 -7.31 0.06
N LEU A 105 -8.11 -7.74 1.27
CA LEU A 105 -6.89 -7.26 1.94
C LEU A 105 -5.64 -8.05 1.59
N GLY A 106 -5.76 -9.17 0.88
CA GLY A 106 -4.64 -10.02 0.47
C GLY A 106 -3.50 -9.23 -0.19
N PRO A 107 -3.74 -8.44 -1.24
CA PRO A 107 -2.72 -7.62 -1.89
C PRO A 107 -2.04 -6.63 -0.92
N LEU A 108 -2.80 -5.99 -0.04
CA LEU A 108 -2.27 -5.06 0.96
C LEU A 108 -1.34 -5.78 1.94
N LEU A 109 -1.76 -6.95 2.45
CA LEU A 109 -0.98 -7.71 3.42
C LEU A 109 0.29 -8.31 2.81
N GLN A 110 0.27 -8.65 1.52
CA GLN A 110 1.44 -9.09 0.76
C GLN A 110 2.43 -7.93 0.52
N ASN A 111 1.96 -6.69 0.45
CA ASN A 111 2.80 -5.50 0.35
C ASN A 111 3.53 -5.14 1.67
N VAL A 112 3.33 -5.90 2.75
CA VAL A 112 4.01 -5.68 4.03
C VAL A 112 4.83 -6.91 4.42
N SER A 113 6.15 -6.72 4.55
CA SER A 113 7.04 -7.71 5.15
C SER A 113 7.01 -7.63 6.67
N ARG A 114 7.10 -8.79 7.32
CA ARG A 114 7.13 -8.94 8.78
C ARG A 114 8.33 -9.81 9.13
N ARG A 115 9.28 -9.26 9.90
CA ARG A 115 10.51 -9.94 10.31
C ARG A 115 10.56 -10.06 11.82
N VAL A 116 10.82 -11.26 12.31
CA VAL A 116 11.09 -11.50 13.73
C VAL A 116 12.53 -11.09 14.02
N ILE A 117 12.70 -10.16 14.95
CA ILE A 117 13.99 -9.74 15.48
C ILE A 117 14.08 -10.26 16.91
N GLN A 118 15.01 -11.18 17.14
CA GLN A 118 15.29 -11.70 18.46
C GLN A 118 16.46 -10.91 19.05
N ASP A 119 16.17 -10.12 20.08
CA ASP A 119 17.19 -9.52 20.92
C ASP A 119 17.35 -10.37 22.18
N SER A 120 18.46 -10.18 22.89
CA SER A 120 18.88 -10.94 24.08
C SER A 120 17.82 -11.10 25.18
N GLU A 121 16.81 -10.22 25.23
CA GLU A 121 15.72 -10.27 26.22
C GLU A 121 14.31 -10.14 25.61
N GLU A 122 14.17 -9.79 24.33
CA GLU A 122 12.86 -9.48 23.74
C GLU A 122 12.72 -10.00 22.29
N THR A 123 11.57 -10.59 21.99
CA THR A 123 11.14 -10.86 20.61
C THR A 123 10.37 -9.66 20.08
N LYS A 124 10.87 -9.02 19.03
CA LYS A 124 10.24 -7.87 18.36
C LYS A 124 9.86 -8.24 16.94
N ILE A 125 8.78 -7.64 16.43
CA ILE A 125 8.39 -7.77 15.02
C ILE A 125 8.70 -6.43 14.34
N SER A 126 9.54 -6.47 13.30
CA SER A 126 9.78 -5.35 12.41
C SER A 126 8.92 -5.50 11.16
N LYS A 127 8.23 -4.43 10.79
CA LYS A 127 7.34 -4.38 9.63
C LYS A 127 7.87 -3.36 8.63
N ALA A 128 7.82 -3.71 7.34
CA ALA A 128 8.25 -2.80 6.28
C ALA A 128 7.36 -2.97 5.03
N VAL A 129 6.87 -1.84 4.52
CA VAL A 129 6.10 -1.74 3.29
C VAL A 129 7.04 -1.90 2.09
N HIS A 130 6.63 -2.68 1.08
CA HIS A 130 7.42 -2.91 -0.13
C HIS A 130 7.25 -1.80 -1.17
N LEU A 131 6.00 -1.38 -1.39
CA LEU A 131 5.64 -0.35 -2.34
C LEU A 131 4.80 0.72 -1.66
N SER A 132 5.22 1.97 -1.79
CA SER A 132 4.41 3.14 -1.45
C SER A 132 4.11 3.98 -2.68
N LEU A 133 2.94 4.61 -2.69
CA LEU A 133 2.54 5.57 -3.73
C LEU A 133 3.51 6.74 -3.80
N GLU A 134 4.02 7.20 -2.66
CA GLU A 134 4.95 8.32 -2.58
C GLU A 134 6.27 8.00 -3.30
N GLU A 135 6.86 6.83 -3.04
CA GLU A 135 8.10 6.41 -3.72
C GLU A 135 7.88 6.19 -5.22
N CYS A 136 6.74 5.62 -5.61
CA CYS A 136 6.40 5.45 -7.03
C CYS A 136 6.19 6.80 -7.73
N ASP A 137 5.54 7.77 -7.07
CA ASP A 137 5.31 9.12 -7.60
C ASP A 137 6.64 9.87 -7.85
N GLU A 138 7.56 9.78 -6.89
CA GLU A 138 8.91 10.32 -7.00
C GLU A 138 9.70 9.63 -8.13
N ALA A 139 9.66 8.30 -8.21
CA ALA A 139 10.37 7.53 -9.22
C ALA A 139 9.88 7.84 -10.65
N VAL A 140 8.56 7.93 -10.86
CA VAL A 140 8.00 8.31 -12.17
C VAL A 140 8.31 9.76 -12.52
N SER A 141 8.25 10.67 -11.55
CA SER A 141 8.62 12.08 -11.77
C SER A 141 10.09 12.20 -12.21
N SER A 142 11.00 11.49 -11.54
CA SER A 142 12.41 11.43 -11.92
C SER A 142 12.63 10.88 -13.34
N ILE A 143 11.92 9.82 -13.74
CA ILE A 143 11.99 9.27 -15.11
C ILE A 143 11.54 10.32 -16.13
N HIS A 144 10.42 11.00 -15.84
CA HIS A 144 9.85 12.01 -16.73
C HIS A 144 10.77 13.23 -16.90
N GLU A 145 11.29 13.77 -15.80
CA GLU A 145 12.25 14.89 -15.82
C GLU A 145 13.53 14.51 -16.59
N THR A 146 14.08 13.34 -16.31
CA THR A 146 15.25 12.82 -17.05
C THR A 146 14.97 12.76 -18.56
N ALA A 147 13.77 12.32 -18.96
CA ALA A 147 13.41 12.23 -20.36
C ALA A 147 13.35 13.62 -21.04
N LEU A 148 12.79 14.62 -20.34
CA LEU A 148 12.73 16.00 -20.83
C LEU A 148 14.12 16.61 -20.99
N ASP A 149 15.00 16.44 -20.00
CA ASP A 149 16.36 16.97 -20.04
C ASP A 149 17.19 16.36 -21.18
N ILE A 150 17.06 15.05 -21.37
CA ILE A 150 17.78 14.35 -22.44
C ILE A 150 17.18 14.69 -23.81
N GLN A 151 15.85 14.89 -23.92
CA GLN A 151 15.22 15.34 -25.15
C GLN A 151 15.69 16.76 -25.54
N ALA A 152 15.79 17.68 -24.59
CA ALA A 152 16.32 19.02 -24.81
C ALA A 152 17.80 18.98 -25.24
N SER A 153 18.58 18.11 -24.62
CA SER A 153 19.99 17.91 -24.99
C SER A 153 20.15 17.30 -26.39
N LEU A 154 19.31 16.33 -26.75
CA LEU A 154 19.28 15.73 -28.08
C LEU A 154 18.96 16.77 -29.16
N GLN A 155 17.97 17.64 -28.92
CA GLN A 155 17.63 18.70 -29.87
C GLN A 155 18.84 19.60 -30.15
N LYS A 156 19.49 20.13 -29.11
CA LYS A 156 20.70 20.95 -29.25
C LYS A 156 21.83 20.25 -30.01
N CYS A 157 22.08 18.97 -29.74
CA CYS A 157 23.13 18.22 -30.41
C CYS A 157 22.82 17.87 -31.87
N THR A 158 21.54 17.79 -32.24
CA THR A 158 21.12 17.37 -33.58
C THR A 158 20.76 18.55 -34.49
N GLU A 159 20.64 19.77 -33.97
CA GLU A 159 20.35 20.99 -34.74
C GLU A 159 21.34 21.23 -35.89
N SER A 160 22.63 20.97 -35.67
CA SER A 160 23.69 21.18 -36.68
C SER A 160 23.85 20.02 -37.67
N LEU A 161 23.16 18.90 -37.46
CA LEU A 161 23.24 17.73 -38.34
C LEU A 161 22.24 17.85 -39.50
N ASP A 162 22.65 17.30 -40.65
CA ASP A 162 21.79 17.14 -41.83
C ASP A 162 20.45 16.50 -41.42
N PRO A 163 19.29 17.06 -41.82
CA PRO A 163 17.99 16.44 -41.60
C PRO A 163 17.88 14.98 -42.07
N ALA A 164 18.65 14.59 -43.08
CA ALA A 164 18.71 13.21 -43.60
C ALA A 164 19.73 12.32 -42.87
N ASP A 165 20.42 12.83 -41.85
CA ASP A 165 21.38 12.05 -41.08
C ASP A 165 20.70 10.83 -40.41
N PRO A 166 21.17 9.59 -40.70
CA PRO A 166 20.53 8.38 -40.19
C PRO A 166 20.53 8.27 -38.66
N VAL A 167 21.53 8.82 -37.99
CA VAL A 167 21.65 8.79 -36.53
C VAL A 167 20.61 9.73 -35.92
N LYS A 168 20.48 10.95 -36.46
CA LYS A 168 19.44 11.90 -36.07
C LYS A 168 18.04 11.31 -36.22
N LEU A 169 17.71 10.76 -37.40
CA LEU A 169 16.41 10.14 -37.65
C LEU A 169 16.11 8.98 -36.69
N ARG A 170 17.10 8.12 -36.44
CA ARG A 170 16.94 6.99 -35.52
C ARG A 170 16.73 7.46 -34.08
N LEU A 171 17.54 8.41 -33.60
CA LEU A 171 17.42 8.92 -32.24
C LEU A 171 16.05 9.58 -32.01
N HIS A 172 15.58 10.42 -32.93
CA HIS A 172 14.26 11.03 -32.81
C HIS A 172 13.13 10.00 -32.76
N ARG A 173 13.20 8.93 -33.56
CA ARG A 173 12.21 7.85 -33.53
C ARG A 173 12.19 7.11 -32.18
N GLU A 174 13.37 6.78 -31.65
CA GLU A 174 13.48 6.11 -30.35
C GLU A 174 12.97 7.02 -29.22
N PHE A 175 13.32 8.32 -29.25
CA PHE A 175 12.81 9.29 -28.26
C PHE A 175 11.31 9.48 -28.36
N ALA A 176 10.73 9.58 -29.55
CA ALA A 176 9.27 9.68 -29.70
C ALA A 176 8.55 8.45 -29.08
N THR A 177 9.15 7.26 -29.22
CA THR A 177 8.64 6.04 -28.59
C THR A 177 8.77 6.11 -27.06
N ALA A 178 9.93 6.54 -26.55
CA ALA A 178 10.17 6.71 -25.13
C ALA A 178 9.21 7.73 -24.49
N THR A 179 9.04 8.90 -25.10
CA THR A 179 8.12 9.95 -24.65
C THR A 179 6.70 9.40 -24.52
N LYS A 180 6.19 8.70 -25.54
CA LYS A 180 4.84 8.11 -25.48
C LYS A 180 4.67 7.11 -24.33
N MET A 181 5.67 6.25 -24.09
CA MET A 181 5.63 5.29 -22.99
C MET A 181 5.67 5.98 -21.63
N ILE A 182 6.50 7.01 -21.48
CA ILE A 182 6.62 7.77 -20.23
C ILE A 182 5.35 8.60 -19.97
N GLU A 183 4.75 9.20 -20.99
CA GLU A 183 3.46 9.88 -20.87
C GLU A 183 2.36 8.93 -20.40
N SER A 184 2.35 7.70 -20.93
CA SER A 184 1.40 6.66 -20.49
C SER A 184 1.65 6.26 -19.03
N LEU A 185 2.91 6.15 -18.60
CA LEU A 185 3.28 5.90 -17.21
C LEU A 185 2.83 7.03 -16.27
N VAL A 186 3.00 8.29 -16.69
CA VAL A 186 2.54 9.47 -15.94
C VAL A 186 1.01 9.46 -15.80
N GLN A 187 0.28 9.08 -16.85
CA GLN A 187 -1.18 8.93 -16.79
C GLN A 187 -1.60 7.82 -15.82
N LEU A 188 -0.94 6.65 -15.86
CA LEU A 188 -1.20 5.56 -14.93
C LEU A 188 -0.98 6.01 -13.48
N ARG A 189 0.14 6.66 -13.19
CA ARG A 189 0.45 7.22 -11.88
C ARG A 189 -0.64 8.18 -11.39
N ASN A 190 -1.08 9.10 -12.24
CA ASN A 190 -2.14 10.07 -11.87
C ASN A 190 -3.48 9.36 -11.60
N SER A 191 -3.78 8.28 -12.33
CA SER A 191 -4.94 7.43 -12.07
C SER A 191 -4.83 6.77 -10.70
N VAL A 192 -3.70 6.15 -10.38
CA VAL A 192 -3.44 5.49 -9.09
C VAL A 192 -3.57 6.48 -7.93
N LYS A 193 -3.00 7.70 -8.05
CA LYS A 193 -3.19 8.78 -7.06
C LYS A 193 -4.66 9.11 -6.85
N SER A 194 -5.43 9.21 -7.94
CA SER A 194 -6.86 9.48 -7.88
C SER A 194 -7.67 8.36 -7.22
N HIS A 195 -7.26 7.09 -7.36
CA HIS A 195 -7.84 5.96 -6.62
C HIS A 195 -7.52 6.07 -5.13
N TYR A 196 -6.27 6.35 -4.77
CA TYR A 196 -5.90 6.49 -3.37
C TYR A 196 -6.61 7.68 -2.69
N ASP A 197 -6.75 8.82 -3.37
CA ASP A 197 -7.51 9.96 -2.87
C ASP A 197 -8.98 9.61 -2.56
N ARG A 198 -9.59 8.72 -3.36
CA ARG A 198 -10.95 8.23 -3.11
C ARG A 198 -11.01 7.28 -1.92
N VAL A 199 -10.03 6.40 -1.76
CA VAL A 199 -9.86 5.56 -0.56
C VAL A 199 -9.78 6.45 0.67
N LEU A 200 -8.87 7.44 0.70
CA LEU A 200 -8.72 8.35 1.82
C LEU A 200 -9.99 9.15 2.12
N LYS A 201 -10.70 9.59 1.08
CA LYS A 201 -11.98 10.28 1.22
C LYS A 201 -13.06 9.38 1.84
N TRP A 202 -13.12 8.11 1.44
CA TRP A 202 -14.07 7.14 2.01
C TRP A 202 -13.81 6.91 3.50
N PHE A 203 -12.53 6.78 3.87
CA PHE A 203 -12.10 6.62 5.26
C PHE A 203 -12.05 7.92 6.09
N GLN A 204 -12.32 9.08 5.48
CA GLN A 204 -12.18 10.40 6.12
C GLN A 204 -10.76 10.64 6.68
N ALA A 205 -9.73 10.17 5.97
CA ALA A 205 -8.33 10.20 6.39
C ALA A 205 -7.46 11.02 5.41
N PRO A 206 -7.74 12.33 5.21
CA PRO A 206 -6.99 13.14 4.24
C PRO A 206 -5.53 13.31 4.66
N GLY A 207 -4.62 13.26 3.67
CA GLY A 207 -3.19 13.50 3.88
C GLY A 207 -2.40 12.33 4.46
N TRP A 208 -3.04 11.17 4.63
CA TRP A 208 -2.37 9.94 5.01
C TRP A 208 -1.43 9.47 3.91
N ARG A 209 -0.23 9.01 4.30
CA ARG A 209 0.68 8.35 3.37
C ARG A 209 0.23 6.91 3.14
N SER A 210 0.43 6.42 1.92
CA SER A 210 0.04 5.05 1.56
C SER A 210 0.72 4.00 2.44
N ALA A 211 1.99 4.19 2.77
CA ALA A 211 2.74 3.29 3.65
C ALA A 211 2.13 3.21 5.07
N ASP A 212 1.79 4.35 5.66
CA ASP A 212 1.18 4.41 7.00
C ASP A 212 -0.20 3.76 6.99
N PHE A 213 -0.97 3.98 5.92
CA PHE A 213 -2.27 3.35 5.73
C PHE A 213 -2.18 1.82 5.61
N PHE A 214 -1.18 1.30 4.88
CA PHE A 214 -0.95 -0.14 4.78
C PHE A 214 -0.53 -0.75 6.13
N LEU A 215 0.36 -0.06 6.86
CA LEU A 215 0.79 -0.51 8.18
C LEU A 215 -0.35 -0.50 9.19
N LEU A 216 -1.26 0.48 9.13
CA LEU A 216 -2.43 0.52 10.00
C LEU A 216 -3.30 -0.73 9.83
N TRP A 217 -3.62 -1.10 8.58
CA TRP A 217 -4.38 -2.31 8.31
C TRP A 217 -3.63 -3.57 8.73
N ASP A 218 -2.33 -3.62 8.48
CA ASP A 218 -1.51 -4.75 8.91
C ASP A 218 -1.41 -4.88 10.44
N ASN A 219 -1.28 -3.77 11.17
CA ASN A 219 -1.27 -3.75 12.63
C ASN A 219 -2.62 -4.13 13.21
N PHE A 220 -3.70 -3.71 12.56
CA PHE A 220 -5.04 -4.10 12.96
C PHE A 220 -5.32 -5.59 12.74
N LEU A 221 -4.80 -6.22 11.68
CA LEU A 221 -5.04 -7.65 11.45
C LEU A 221 -4.03 -8.55 12.15
N LEU A 222 -2.77 -8.12 12.18
CA LEU A 222 -1.64 -8.88 12.67
C LEU A 222 -0.81 -8.02 13.65
N PRO A 223 -1.32 -7.73 14.86
CA PRO A 223 -0.58 -6.96 15.86
C PRO A 223 0.77 -7.59 16.19
N SER A 224 1.81 -6.76 16.31
CA SER A 224 3.18 -7.20 16.58
C SER A 224 3.30 -7.99 17.89
N GLU A 225 2.51 -7.62 18.91
CA GLU A 225 2.49 -8.24 20.23
C GLU A 225 1.97 -9.68 20.16
N LEU A 226 0.94 -9.92 19.34
CA LEU A 226 0.35 -11.24 19.15
C LEU A 226 1.29 -12.16 18.36
N LEU A 227 1.93 -11.62 17.33
CA LEU A 227 2.94 -12.34 16.55
C LEU A 227 4.17 -12.70 17.41
N ALA A 228 4.69 -11.74 18.18
CA ALA A 228 5.82 -11.96 19.08
C ALA A 228 5.49 -13.00 20.17
N ALA A 229 4.29 -12.96 20.75
CA ALA A 229 3.85 -13.95 21.72
C ALA A 229 3.85 -15.37 21.12
N ARG A 230 3.27 -15.55 19.93
CA ARG A 230 3.26 -16.87 19.26
C ARG A 230 4.66 -17.39 18.91
N CYS A 231 5.59 -16.50 18.54
CA CYS A 231 6.97 -16.90 18.29
C CYS A 231 7.67 -17.43 19.55
N ARG A 232 7.36 -16.88 20.73
CA ARG A 232 7.88 -17.40 22.01
C ARG A 232 7.28 -18.75 22.36
N ASP A 233 5.97 -18.91 22.20
CA ASP A 233 5.27 -20.16 22.52
C ASP A 233 5.74 -21.33 21.63
N GLY A 234 6.03 -21.05 20.35
CA GLY A 234 6.57 -22.04 19.41
C GLY A 234 8.01 -22.48 19.70
N GLN A 235 8.78 -21.71 20.47
CA GLN A 235 10.16 -22.06 20.87
C GLN A 235 10.19 -22.90 22.16
N SER A 236 9.12 -22.91 22.96
CA SER A 236 9.00 -23.70 24.19
C SER A 236 8.77 -25.21 23.94
N ALA A 237 8.64 -25.65 22.69
CA ALA A 237 8.33 -27.02 22.32
C ALA A 237 9.52 -27.79 21.71
N ALA A 238 10.76 -27.46 22.10
CA ALA A 238 11.88 -28.37 21.87
C ALA A 238 11.77 -29.53 22.88
N PRO A 239 11.63 -30.79 22.45
CA PRO A 239 11.61 -31.92 23.38
C PRO A 239 13.00 -32.03 24.03
N ASP A 240 13.03 -32.10 25.35
CA ASP A 240 14.22 -32.48 26.11
C ASP A 240 14.80 -33.76 25.51
N ALA A 241 16.02 -33.65 24.99
CA ALA A 241 16.82 -34.77 24.50
C ALA A 241 17.65 -35.39 25.64
#